data_AF-A0A7W8EDI4-F1
#
_entry.id   AF-A0A7W8EDI4-F1
#
_cell.length_a   1.000
_cell.length_b   1.000
_cell.length_c   1.000
_cell.angle_alpha   90.00
_cell.angle_beta   90.00
_cell.angle_gamma   90.00
#
_symmetry.space_group_name_H-M   'P 1'
#
loop_
_entity.id
_entity.type
_entity.pdbx_description
1 polymer ?
#
loop_
_entity_poly.entity_id
_entity_poly.type
_entity_poly.pdbx_seq_one_letter_code
_entity_poly.pdbx_strand_id
1 'polypeptide(L)'
;MSSLRSGLTVLSWSSGELLISPSSVRLTPAALFHYRYEQTTIGANGLPTYELTVTGLAVLDQDGLVLADLPGDWEGVAAFAQEGGVPVHAALDAPAARVRAVLAARAPGWRRIVGVPPAPLAPWRKPVAIGLGVVALGVMIYLTSTGFWYVWRGFSTIGRLLIDVAEIKWLIFLFSPLLLFLAPVRERLTRRSVHKGLIVGSTGGLHLKLTSGTLYINRGPQTLAALPTTPHHPLPTPITPTPSSPTPPTPAPSTPAPLTPSPPAPPTPAPSTPAPSTPAPSTPAPSTPAPSTPAPSTPAPLDPSTPTCPTPAEPLLSPVAESPPSSVAELPPSPAAEARNAQLPEALPPSTPASASPADPAPIPDAQAPSNPVDRPEPEGRAEGLAARLFLYRYRDLAGLVVLDADGHPVHHLPGPWSPEHVNRFAARHNLPLEIRTLTHDEYLALTTQSTDATT
;
A
#
# COMPACT_ATOMS: atom_id res chain seq x y z
N MET A 1 -0.01 -30.42 12.88
CA MET A 1 0.67 -29.37 12.11
C MET A 1 -0.05 -29.26 10.78
N SER A 2 -1.16 -28.52 10.75
CA SER A 2 -1.73 -28.12 9.47
C SER A 2 -0.75 -27.25 8.71
N SER A 3 -0.74 -27.45 7.39
CA SER A 3 -0.11 -26.56 6.46
C SER A 3 -1.09 -26.19 5.37
N LEU A 4 -1.21 -24.90 5.07
CA LEU A 4 -1.97 -24.39 3.94
C LEU A 4 -1.01 -24.11 2.78
N ARG A 5 -1.38 -24.47 1.55
CA ARG A 5 -0.52 -24.26 0.37
C ARG A 5 -1.25 -23.49 -0.71
N SER A 6 -0.56 -22.52 -1.31
CA SER A 6 -0.96 -21.86 -2.55
C SER A 6 0.27 -21.67 -3.44
N GLY A 7 0.33 -22.42 -4.54
CA GLY A 7 1.52 -22.48 -5.40
C GLY A 7 2.77 -22.94 -4.64
N LEU A 8 3.79 -22.08 -4.57
CA LEU A 8 5.05 -22.33 -3.84
C LEU A 8 5.02 -21.83 -2.40
N THR A 9 3.99 -21.08 -2.01
CA THR A 9 3.88 -20.50 -0.67
C THR A 9 3.22 -21.51 0.26
N VAL A 10 3.84 -21.77 1.41
CA VAL A 10 3.32 -22.67 2.45
C VAL A 10 3.16 -21.90 3.73
N LEU A 11 1.96 -21.96 4.31
CA LEU A 11 1.64 -21.44 5.63
C LEU A 11 1.62 -22.60 6.61
N SER A 12 2.23 -22.41 7.78
CA SER A 12 2.19 -23.39 8.85
C SER A 12 2.16 -22.70 10.21
N TRP A 13 1.44 -23.28 11.16
CA TRP A 13 1.43 -22.81 12.54
C TRP A 13 2.58 -23.41 13.34
N SER A 14 3.27 -22.58 14.12
CA SER A 14 4.29 -22.99 15.08
C SER A 14 4.17 -22.14 16.33
N SER A 15 3.72 -22.72 17.44
CA SER A 15 3.66 -22.05 18.76
C SER A 15 2.86 -20.74 18.76
N GLY A 16 1.74 -20.68 18.03
CA GLY A 16 0.93 -19.45 17.90
C GLY A 16 1.49 -18.43 16.90
N GLU A 17 2.65 -18.70 16.29
CA GLU A 17 3.18 -17.91 15.18
C GLU A 17 2.80 -18.55 13.84
N LEU A 18 2.38 -17.71 12.89
CA LEU A 18 2.21 -18.08 11.49
C LEU A 18 3.56 -17.99 10.78
N LEU A 19 4.05 -19.11 10.26
CA LEU A 19 5.25 -19.19 9.45
C LEU A 19 4.91 -19.19 7.96
N ILE A 20 5.55 -18.31 7.19
CA ILE A 20 5.36 -18.19 5.74
C ILE A 20 6.64 -18.61 5.01
N SER A 21 6.59 -19.77 4.37
CA SER A 21 7.68 -20.36 3.58
C SER A 21 7.46 -20.09 2.09
N PRO A 22 8.52 -19.80 1.29
CA PRO A 22 9.96 -19.93 1.60
C PRO A 22 10.63 -18.71 2.23
N SER A 23 9.88 -17.62 2.44
CA SER A 23 10.45 -16.35 2.95
C SER A 23 10.90 -16.39 4.41
N SER A 24 10.59 -17.46 5.15
CA SER A 24 10.86 -17.62 6.59
C SER A 24 10.36 -16.44 7.44
N VAL A 25 9.24 -15.84 7.03
CA VAL A 25 8.62 -14.73 7.77
C VAL A 25 7.76 -15.33 8.88
N ARG A 26 7.93 -14.82 10.11
CA ARG A 26 7.14 -15.20 11.28
C ARG A 26 6.22 -14.05 11.64
N LEU A 27 4.94 -14.32 11.82
CA LEU A 27 3.93 -13.32 12.18
C LEU A 27 3.06 -13.83 13.33
N THR A 28 2.58 -12.93 14.18
CA THR A 28 1.57 -13.21 15.21
C THR A 28 0.23 -12.58 14.77
N PRO A 29 -0.53 -13.24 13.89
CA PRO A 29 -1.79 -12.66 13.41
C PRO A 29 -2.84 -12.58 14.52
N ALA A 30 -3.60 -11.49 14.53
CA ALA A 30 -4.83 -11.41 15.30
C ALA A 30 -6.03 -11.91 14.49
N ALA A 31 -6.01 -11.76 13.17
CA ALA A 31 -7.05 -12.27 12.28
C ALA A 31 -6.47 -12.62 10.89
N LEU A 32 -7.18 -13.49 10.17
CA LEU A 32 -6.94 -13.76 8.75
C LEU A 32 -8.09 -13.20 7.92
N PHE A 33 -7.79 -12.50 6.85
CA PHE A 33 -8.77 -11.87 5.96
C PHE A 33 -8.70 -12.52 4.58
N HIS A 34 -9.65 -13.40 4.29
CA HIS A 34 -9.73 -14.13 3.03
C HIS A 34 -10.58 -13.32 2.06
N TYR A 35 -9.98 -12.86 0.95
CA TYR A 35 -10.59 -11.88 0.08
C TYR A 35 -10.65 -12.33 -1.38
N ARG A 36 -11.65 -11.80 -2.09
CA ARG A 36 -11.80 -11.88 -3.54
C ARG A 36 -12.32 -10.54 -4.03
N TYR A 37 -11.70 -9.96 -5.04
CA TYR A 37 -12.22 -8.74 -5.68
C TYR A 37 -11.88 -8.71 -7.16
N GLU A 38 -12.68 -7.98 -7.93
CA GLU A 38 -12.45 -7.75 -9.35
C GLU A 38 -11.57 -6.51 -9.55
N GLN A 39 -10.53 -6.66 -10.34
CA GLN A 39 -9.59 -5.61 -10.69
C GLN A 39 -9.70 -5.29 -12.18
N THR A 40 -10.26 -4.13 -12.49
CA THR A 40 -10.27 -3.60 -13.85
C THR A 40 -8.92 -2.96 -14.15
N THR A 41 -8.22 -3.44 -15.17
CA THR A 41 -6.97 -2.83 -15.64
C THR A 41 -7.25 -1.88 -16.80
N ILE A 42 -6.75 -0.64 -16.70
CA ILE A 42 -6.84 0.35 -17.78
C ILE A 42 -5.68 0.11 -18.76
N GLY A 43 -6.01 -0.09 -20.03
CA GLY A 43 -5.04 -0.26 -21.10
C GLY A 43 -4.32 1.04 -21.46
N ALA A 44 -3.29 0.94 -22.29
CA ALA A 44 -2.54 2.10 -22.77
C ALA A 44 -3.41 3.10 -23.56
N ASN A 45 -4.58 2.68 -24.04
CA ASN A 45 -5.58 3.50 -24.73
C ASN A 45 -6.59 4.17 -23.76
N GLY A 46 -6.44 4.02 -22.45
CA GLY A 46 -7.39 4.53 -21.47
C GLY A 46 -8.69 3.73 -21.36
N LEU A 47 -8.85 2.64 -22.13
CA LEU A 47 -10.02 1.77 -22.06
C LEU A 47 -9.78 0.61 -21.08
N PRO A 48 -10.80 0.18 -20.32
CA PRO A 48 -10.69 -1.02 -19.49
C PRO A 48 -10.41 -2.22 -20.40
N THR A 49 -9.28 -2.90 -20.19
CA THR A 49 -8.82 -3.95 -21.10
C THR A 49 -9.09 -5.35 -20.56
N TYR A 50 -8.94 -5.55 -19.24
CA TYR A 50 -9.19 -6.86 -18.62
C TYR A 50 -9.73 -6.69 -17.20
N GLU A 51 -10.73 -7.51 -16.89
CA GLU A 51 -11.21 -7.75 -15.53
C GLU A 51 -10.49 -8.97 -14.98
N LEU A 52 -9.61 -8.75 -14.01
CA LEU A 52 -8.87 -9.79 -13.34
C LEU A 52 -9.50 -10.01 -11.96
N THR A 53 -10.06 -11.19 -11.72
CA THR A 53 -10.43 -11.58 -10.36
C THR A 53 -9.17 -11.87 -9.56
N VAL A 54 -8.94 -11.10 -8.51
CA VAL A 54 -7.83 -11.28 -7.57
C VAL A 54 -8.36 -11.95 -6.32
N THR A 55 -7.85 -13.15 -6.01
CA THR A 55 -8.05 -13.85 -4.74
C THR A 55 -6.77 -13.81 -3.92
N GLY A 56 -6.91 -13.82 -2.60
CA GLY A 56 -5.75 -13.82 -1.72
C GLY A 56 -6.11 -13.89 -0.24
N LEU A 57 -5.07 -14.03 0.58
CA LEU A 57 -5.16 -14.08 2.02
C LEU A 57 -4.32 -12.95 2.62
N ALA A 58 -4.96 -12.07 3.37
CA ALA A 58 -4.29 -11.05 4.16
C ALA A 58 -4.19 -11.49 5.62
N VAL A 59 -3.04 -11.21 6.22
CA VAL A 59 -2.73 -11.48 7.62
C VAL A 59 -2.86 -10.16 8.36
N LEU A 60 -3.76 -10.05 9.35
CA LEU A 60 -4.03 -8.80 10.07
C LEU A 60 -3.46 -8.84 11.50
N ASP A 61 -3.05 -7.69 12.01
CA ASP A 61 -2.70 -7.48 13.41
C ASP A 61 -3.93 -7.13 14.27
N GLN A 62 -3.70 -6.83 15.56
CA GLN A 62 -4.75 -6.51 16.54
C GLN A 62 -5.53 -5.25 16.20
N ASP A 63 -4.92 -4.32 15.45
CA ASP A 63 -5.51 -3.07 15.02
C ASP A 63 -6.24 -3.22 13.66
N GLY A 64 -6.26 -4.42 13.09
CA GLY A 64 -6.83 -4.70 11.78
C GLY A 64 -5.93 -4.27 10.62
N LEU A 65 -4.66 -3.92 10.88
CA LEU A 65 -3.71 -3.55 9.85
C LEU A 65 -3.10 -4.80 9.21
N VAL A 66 -2.90 -4.77 7.90
CA VAL A 66 -2.29 -5.87 7.16
C VAL A 66 -0.81 -5.98 7.52
N LEU A 67 -0.39 -7.14 8.01
CA LEU A 67 1.00 -7.56 8.24
C LEU A 67 1.62 -8.24 7.00
N ALA A 68 0.84 -9.06 6.30
CA ALA A 68 1.26 -9.69 5.05
C ALA A 68 0.08 -9.85 4.09
N ASP A 69 0.35 -9.68 2.80
CA ASP A 69 -0.60 -9.94 1.72
C ASP A 69 -0.09 -11.08 0.84
N LEU A 70 -0.89 -12.13 0.72
CA LEU A 70 -0.60 -13.39 0.05
C LEU A 70 -1.58 -13.60 -1.12
N PRO A 71 -1.31 -13.02 -2.30
CA PRO A 71 -2.16 -13.26 -3.47
C PRO A 71 -2.09 -14.72 -3.90
N GLY A 72 -3.22 -15.29 -4.30
CA GLY A 72 -3.36 -16.68 -4.68
C GLY A 72 -4.67 -17.29 -4.19
N ASP A 73 -5.01 -18.46 -4.73
CA ASP A 73 -6.15 -19.23 -4.25
C ASP A 73 -5.76 -19.99 -2.97
N TRP A 74 -6.51 -19.80 -1.89
CA TRP A 74 -6.23 -20.38 -0.58
C TRP A 74 -7.44 -21.20 -0.12
N GLU A 75 -7.47 -22.46 -0.54
CA GLU A 75 -8.49 -23.41 -0.08
C GLU A 75 -8.22 -23.84 1.37
N GLY A 76 -9.27 -24.02 2.17
CA GLY A 76 -9.15 -24.54 3.54
C GLY A 76 -8.71 -23.52 4.60
N VAL A 77 -8.71 -22.21 4.30
CA VAL A 77 -8.32 -21.15 5.25
C VAL A 77 -9.10 -21.24 6.57
N ALA A 78 -10.40 -21.52 6.52
CA ALA A 78 -11.23 -21.62 7.71
C ALA A 78 -10.75 -22.72 8.68
N ALA A 79 -10.48 -23.93 8.17
CA ALA A 79 -10.00 -25.04 8.97
C ALA A 79 -8.58 -24.77 9.50
N PHE A 80 -7.70 -24.22 8.65
CA PHE A 80 -6.35 -23.83 9.04
C PHE A 80 -6.33 -22.80 10.17
N ALA A 81 -7.20 -21.79 10.10
CA ALA A 81 -7.29 -20.75 11.10
C ALA A 81 -7.91 -21.24 12.41
N GLN A 82 -8.90 -22.14 12.33
CA GLN A 82 -9.50 -22.79 13.49
C GLN A 82 -8.47 -23.59 14.30
N GLU A 83 -7.54 -24.31 13.65
CA GLU A 83 -6.43 -24.99 14.35
C GLU A 83 -5.46 -24.00 14.99
N GLY A 84 -5.26 -22.83 14.37
CA GLY A 84 -4.44 -21.74 14.92
C GLY A 84 -5.12 -20.92 16.03
N GLY A 85 -6.43 -21.10 16.25
CA GLY A 85 -7.21 -20.26 17.17
C GLY A 85 -7.35 -18.80 16.71
N VAL A 86 -7.22 -18.54 15.40
CA VAL A 86 -7.26 -17.19 14.83
C VAL A 86 -8.56 -17.00 14.05
N PRO A 87 -9.33 -15.92 14.28
CA PRO A 87 -10.56 -15.66 13.54
C PRO A 87 -10.29 -15.43 12.05
N VAL A 88 -11.23 -15.88 11.21
CA VAL A 88 -11.22 -15.63 9.77
C VAL A 88 -12.35 -14.70 9.40
N HIS A 89 -12.02 -13.60 8.73
CA HIS A 89 -12.96 -12.74 8.05
C HIS A 89 -13.05 -13.17 6.58
N ALA A 90 -14.13 -13.87 6.25
CA ALA A 90 -14.44 -14.21 4.87
C ALA A 90 -15.05 -12.98 4.16
N ALA A 91 -14.27 -12.37 3.28
CA ALA A 91 -14.65 -11.21 2.48
C ALA A 91 -14.63 -11.55 0.98
N LEU A 92 -15.06 -12.77 0.64
CA LEU A 92 -15.12 -13.25 -0.74
C LEU A 92 -16.22 -12.55 -1.55
N ASP A 93 -17.31 -12.15 -0.89
CA ASP A 93 -18.46 -11.46 -1.49
C ASP A 93 -18.52 -9.98 -1.07
N ALA A 94 -17.47 -9.48 -0.43
CA ALA A 94 -17.43 -8.09 0.02
C ALA A 94 -17.22 -7.15 -1.19
N PRO A 95 -17.82 -5.95 -1.18
CA PRO A 95 -17.58 -4.96 -2.24
C PRO A 95 -16.09 -4.68 -2.41
N ALA A 96 -15.62 -4.60 -3.66
CA ALA A 96 -14.21 -4.40 -3.98
C ALA A 96 -13.61 -3.17 -3.27
N ALA A 97 -14.38 -2.08 -3.13
CA ALA A 97 -13.96 -0.88 -2.40
C ALA A 97 -13.61 -1.17 -0.93
N ARG A 98 -14.43 -1.99 -0.24
CA ARG A 98 -14.20 -2.37 1.16
C ARG A 98 -12.98 -3.27 1.31
N VAL A 99 -12.84 -4.26 0.41
CA VAL A 99 -11.65 -5.13 0.37
C VAL A 99 -10.38 -4.31 0.18
N ARG A 100 -10.39 -3.37 -0.79
CA ARG A 100 -9.26 -2.48 -1.07
C ARG A 100 -8.92 -1.58 0.11
N ALA A 101 -9.93 -1.02 0.79
CA ALA A 101 -9.71 -0.20 1.99
C ALA A 101 -9.01 -0.99 3.11
N VAL A 102 -9.44 -2.23 3.37
CA VAL A 102 -8.77 -3.12 4.34
C VAL A 102 -7.34 -3.44 3.89
N LEU A 103 -7.13 -3.74 2.61
CA LEU A 103 -5.79 -4.05 2.06
C LEU A 103 -4.85 -2.84 2.02
N ALA A 104 -5.39 -1.62 2.00
CA ALA A 104 -4.63 -0.37 2.05
C ALA A 104 -4.13 -0.04 3.47
N ALA A 105 -4.83 -0.50 4.51
CA ALA A 105 -4.47 -0.31 5.91
C ALA A 105 -3.29 -1.21 6.29
N ARG A 106 -2.06 -0.80 5.97
CA ARG A 106 -0.85 -1.63 6.15
C ARG A 106 -0.15 -1.32 7.46
N ALA A 107 0.27 -2.37 8.15
CA ALA A 107 1.05 -2.27 9.37
C ALA A 107 2.52 -1.88 9.08
N PRO A 108 3.23 -1.25 10.04
CA PRO A 108 4.68 -1.10 9.98
C PRO A 108 5.37 -2.44 9.73
N GLY A 109 6.23 -2.50 8.70
CA GLY A 109 6.91 -3.73 8.31
C GLY A 109 6.10 -4.67 7.42
N TRP A 110 4.90 -4.26 6.95
CA TRP A 110 4.09 -5.04 6.01
C TRP A 110 4.88 -5.50 4.79
N ARG A 111 4.63 -6.75 4.35
CA ARG A 111 5.21 -7.31 3.14
C ARG A 111 4.14 -7.95 2.26
N ARG A 112 4.08 -7.54 1.00
CA ARG A 112 3.44 -8.35 -0.03
C ARG A 112 4.34 -9.51 -0.40
N ILE A 113 3.97 -10.72 -0.04
CA ILE A 113 4.69 -11.92 -0.45
C ILE A 113 4.05 -12.39 -1.75
N VAL A 114 4.43 -11.73 -2.84
CA VAL A 114 4.07 -12.20 -4.17
C VAL A 114 4.77 -13.54 -4.35
N GLY A 115 3.98 -14.59 -4.63
CA GLY A 115 4.50 -15.93 -4.91
C GLY A 115 5.76 -15.83 -5.77
N VAL A 116 6.81 -16.51 -5.29
CA VAL A 116 8.19 -16.37 -5.75
C VAL A 116 8.24 -16.07 -7.25
N PRO A 117 8.91 -14.99 -7.71
CA PRO A 117 9.08 -14.75 -9.14
C PRO A 117 9.60 -16.05 -9.80
N PRO A 118 9.22 -16.34 -11.06
CA PRO A 118 9.60 -17.59 -11.73
C PRO A 118 11.08 -17.87 -11.45
N ALA A 119 11.36 -19.11 -11.02
CA ALA A 119 12.62 -19.51 -10.41
C ALA A 119 13.82 -18.83 -11.13
N PRO A 120 14.75 -18.20 -10.39
CA PRO A 120 15.88 -17.54 -11.01
C PRO A 120 16.58 -18.56 -11.92
N LEU A 121 16.65 -18.23 -13.21
CA LEU A 121 17.30 -19.08 -14.21
C LEU A 121 18.66 -19.53 -13.67
N ALA A 122 18.87 -20.85 -13.62
CA ALA A 122 19.99 -21.51 -12.96
C ALA A 122 21.33 -20.79 -13.26
N PRO A 123 22.25 -20.68 -12.27
CA PRO A 123 23.48 -19.89 -12.39
C PRO A 123 24.37 -20.29 -13.57
N TRP A 124 24.24 -21.54 -14.04
CA TRP A 124 24.95 -22.08 -15.20
C TRP A 124 24.47 -21.54 -16.55
N ARG A 125 23.29 -20.91 -16.63
CA ARG A 125 22.79 -20.32 -17.88
C ARG A 125 23.42 -18.97 -18.21
N LYS A 126 23.98 -18.25 -17.23
CA LYS A 126 24.71 -16.99 -17.46
C LYS A 126 25.96 -17.18 -18.32
N PRO A 127 26.89 -18.12 -18.00
CA PRO A 127 28.06 -18.36 -18.86
C PRO A 127 27.66 -18.92 -20.23
N VAL A 128 26.60 -19.74 -20.32
CA VAL A 128 26.08 -20.24 -21.60
C VAL A 128 25.53 -19.10 -22.46
N ALA A 129 24.75 -18.19 -21.89
CA ALA A 129 24.22 -17.03 -22.61
C ALA A 129 25.33 -16.06 -23.06
N ILE A 130 26.36 -15.86 -22.23
CA ILE A 130 27.55 -15.07 -22.58
C ILE A 130 28.31 -15.77 -23.72
N GLY A 131 28.54 -17.08 -23.64
CA GLY A 131 29.19 -17.86 -24.69
C GLY A 131 28.44 -17.77 -26.02
N LEU A 132 27.11 -17.95 -26.00
CA LEU A 132 26.26 -17.79 -27.18
C LEU A 132 26.32 -16.37 -27.75
N GLY A 133 26.35 -15.35 -26.88
CA GLY A 133 26.50 -13.95 -27.28
C GLY A 133 27.83 -13.65 -27.96
N VAL A 134 28.94 -14.21 -27.44
CA VAL A 134 30.28 -14.04 -28.02
C VAL A 134 30.38 -14.77 -29.37
N VAL A 135 29.83 -15.98 -29.48
CA VAL A 135 29.77 -16.72 -30.75
C VAL A 135 28.94 -15.95 -31.78
N ALA A 136 27.76 -15.46 -31.41
CA ALA A 136 26.91 -14.66 -32.29
C ALA A 136 27.60 -13.36 -32.74
N LEU A 137 28.32 -12.68 -31.84
CA LEU A 137 29.09 -11.48 -32.17
C LEU A 137 30.26 -11.81 -33.11
N GLY A 138 30.98 -12.91 -32.87
CA GLY A 138 32.04 -13.40 -33.75
C GLY A 138 31.53 -13.74 -35.14
N VAL A 139 30.37 -14.40 -35.25
CA VAL A 139 29.70 -14.69 -36.52
C VAL A 139 29.26 -13.39 -37.22
N MET A 140 28.69 -12.44 -36.49
CA MET A 140 28.34 -11.11 -37.02
C MET A 140 29.57 -10.39 -37.59
N ILE A 141 30.66 -10.32 -36.83
CA ILE A 141 31.92 -9.68 -37.27
C ILE A 141 32.47 -10.40 -38.50
N TYR A 142 32.51 -11.74 -38.46
CA TYR A 142 32.97 -12.56 -39.58
C TYR A 142 32.14 -12.31 -40.85
N LEU A 143 30.81 -12.29 -40.77
CA LEU A 143 29.92 -12.01 -41.90
C LEU A 143 30.09 -10.59 -42.45
N THR A 144 30.26 -9.58 -41.56
CA THR A 144 30.56 -8.21 -42.00
C THR A 144 31.93 -8.09 -42.66
N SER A 145 32.90 -8.91 -42.23
CA SER A 145 34.26 -8.95 -42.76
C SER A 145 34.37 -9.71 -44.08
N THR A 146 33.59 -10.77 -44.29
CA THR A 146 33.76 -11.68 -45.45
C THR A 146 32.87 -11.38 -46.65
N GLY A 147 31.83 -10.55 -46.54
CA GLY A 147 30.87 -10.47 -47.65
C GLY A 147 29.94 -9.27 -47.76
N PHE A 148 30.13 -8.19 -47.01
CA PHE A 148 29.24 -7.03 -47.10
C PHE A 148 29.27 -6.34 -48.49
N TRP A 149 30.29 -6.61 -49.31
CA TRP A 149 30.39 -6.06 -50.67
C TRP A 149 29.56 -6.82 -51.72
N TYR A 150 29.43 -8.15 -51.59
CA TYR A 150 28.68 -8.97 -52.56
C TYR A 150 27.19 -9.10 -52.22
N VAL A 151 26.82 -8.99 -50.95
CA VAL A 151 25.42 -9.09 -50.50
C VAL A 151 24.67 -7.77 -50.73
N TRP A 152 25.32 -6.60 -50.56
CA TRP A 152 24.69 -5.29 -50.73
C TRP A 152 24.18 -5.02 -52.16
N ARG A 153 24.75 -5.69 -53.17
CA ARG A 153 24.31 -5.54 -54.57
C ARG A 153 23.16 -6.46 -54.98
N GLY A 154 22.88 -7.53 -54.22
CA GLY A 154 21.80 -8.48 -54.49
C GLY A 154 20.55 -8.31 -53.62
N PHE A 155 20.65 -7.59 -52.49
CA PHE A 155 19.59 -7.56 -51.47
C PHE A 155 18.46 -6.54 -51.69
N SER A 156 18.50 -5.70 -52.72
CA SER A 156 17.47 -4.65 -52.93
C SER A 156 16.08 -5.22 -53.24
N THR A 157 15.99 -6.40 -53.87
CA THR A 157 14.71 -7.05 -54.21
C THR A 157 14.36 -8.23 -53.32
N ILE A 158 15.35 -9.04 -52.91
CA ILE A 158 15.14 -10.20 -52.02
C ILE A 158 15.05 -9.80 -50.54
N GLY A 159 15.67 -8.68 -50.14
CA GLY A 159 15.66 -8.18 -48.77
C GLY A 159 14.29 -7.70 -48.30
N ARG A 160 13.44 -7.17 -49.19
CA ARG A 160 12.04 -6.83 -48.84
C ARG A 160 11.19 -8.06 -48.59
N LEU A 161 11.39 -9.11 -49.39
CA LEU A 161 10.62 -10.35 -49.26
C LEU A 161 11.03 -11.17 -48.03
N LEU A 162 12.32 -11.13 -47.65
CA LEU A 162 12.81 -11.78 -46.43
C LEU A 162 12.47 -11.02 -45.15
N ILE A 163 12.34 -9.70 -45.19
CA ILE A 163 11.89 -8.91 -44.03
C ILE A 163 10.40 -9.13 -43.75
N ASP A 164 9.58 -9.36 -44.78
CA ASP A 164 8.16 -9.70 -44.61
C ASP A 164 7.96 -11.17 -44.16
N VAL A 165 8.87 -12.08 -44.51
CA VAL A 165 8.81 -13.51 -44.10
C VAL A 165 9.51 -13.78 -42.77
N ALA A 166 10.51 -12.98 -42.41
CA ALA A 166 11.13 -13.01 -41.08
C ALA A 166 10.19 -12.36 -40.07
N GLU A 167 9.14 -13.12 -39.72
CA GLU A 167 8.21 -12.84 -38.63
C GLU A 167 8.96 -12.21 -37.45
N ILE A 168 8.53 -11.03 -37.02
CA ILE A 168 9.08 -10.20 -35.92
C ILE A 168 9.43 -11.02 -34.66
N LYS A 169 8.80 -12.19 -34.48
CA LYS A 169 9.12 -13.19 -33.45
C LYS A 169 10.57 -13.66 -33.46
N TRP A 170 11.21 -13.90 -34.62
CA TRP A 170 12.58 -14.43 -34.68
C TRP A 170 13.64 -13.38 -34.32
N LEU A 171 13.35 -12.11 -34.57
CA LEU A 171 14.18 -10.99 -34.16
C LEU A 171 14.31 -10.90 -32.62
N ILE A 172 13.26 -11.24 -31.89
CA ILE A 172 13.28 -11.27 -30.41
C ILE A 172 14.26 -12.34 -29.91
N PHE A 173 14.32 -13.51 -30.56
CA PHE A 173 15.27 -14.56 -30.19
C PHE A 173 16.73 -14.18 -30.51
N LEU A 174 16.99 -13.57 -31.67
CA LEU A 174 18.36 -13.18 -32.05
C LEU A 174 18.92 -12.05 -31.17
N PHE A 175 18.07 -11.11 -30.74
CA PHE A 175 18.49 -9.97 -29.91
C PHE A 175 18.34 -10.19 -28.41
N SER A 176 17.82 -11.34 -27.96
CA SER A 176 17.68 -11.67 -26.54
C SER A 176 18.98 -11.56 -25.74
N PRO A 177 20.17 -11.97 -26.25
CA PRO A 177 21.43 -11.81 -25.52
C PRO A 177 21.83 -10.33 -25.37
N LEU A 178 21.57 -9.51 -26.39
CA LEU A 178 21.88 -8.08 -26.37
C LEU A 178 21.00 -7.35 -25.35
N LEU A 179 19.73 -7.75 -25.21
CA LEU A 179 18.80 -7.17 -24.22
C LEU A 179 19.28 -7.38 -22.77
N LEU A 180 20.05 -8.44 -22.48
CA LEU A 180 20.66 -8.64 -21.16
C LEU A 180 21.76 -7.61 -20.86
N PHE A 181 22.51 -7.16 -21.86
CA PHE A 181 23.49 -6.08 -21.71
C PHE A 181 22.85 -4.70 -21.60
N LEU A 182 21.61 -4.52 -22.06
CA LEU A 182 20.87 -3.27 -21.88
C LEU A 182 20.35 -3.09 -20.45
N ALA A 183 20.23 -4.14 -19.64
CA ALA A 183 19.76 -4.03 -18.25
C ALA A 183 20.56 -3.02 -17.40
N PRO A 184 21.91 -3.10 -17.31
CA PRO A 184 22.70 -2.12 -16.55
C PRO A 184 22.63 -0.70 -17.15
N VAL A 185 22.47 -0.59 -18.48
CA VAL A 185 22.31 0.72 -19.14
C VAL A 185 20.96 1.33 -18.78
N ARG A 186 19.87 0.55 -18.78
CA ARG A 186 18.54 0.99 -18.35
C ARG A 186 18.57 1.44 -16.90
N GLU A 187 19.26 0.72 -16.01
CA GLU A 187 19.40 1.13 -14.61
C GLU A 187 20.18 2.43 -14.44
N ARG A 188 21.26 2.64 -15.21
CA ARG A 188 21.96 3.93 -15.21
C ARG A 188 21.10 5.06 -15.75
N LEU A 189 20.29 4.80 -16.77
CA LEU A 189 19.36 5.79 -17.32
C LEU A 189 18.25 6.13 -16.32
N THR A 190 17.68 5.14 -15.62
CA THR A 190 16.68 5.41 -14.57
C THR A 190 17.30 6.19 -13.41
N ARG A 191 18.51 5.83 -12.94
CA ARG A 191 19.24 6.62 -11.92
C ARG A 191 19.48 8.06 -12.37
N ARG A 192 19.86 8.27 -13.63
CA ARG A 192 20.02 9.63 -14.21
C ARG A 192 18.68 10.38 -14.26
N SER A 193 17.59 9.73 -14.62
CA SER A 193 16.25 10.34 -14.64
C SER A 193 15.77 10.71 -13.24
N VAL A 194 16.02 9.86 -12.23
CA VAL A 194 15.74 10.16 -10.82
C VAL A 194 16.60 11.31 -10.31
N HIS A 195 17.89 11.32 -10.66
CA HIS A 195 18.78 12.41 -10.30
C HIS A 195 18.35 13.74 -10.91
N LYS A 196 17.86 13.72 -12.16
CA LYS A 196 17.26 14.89 -12.83
C LYS A 196 15.89 15.27 -12.25
N GLY A 197 15.28 14.46 -11.39
CA GLY A 197 13.93 14.70 -10.87
C GLY A 197 12.83 14.53 -11.93
N LEU A 198 13.09 13.83 -13.04
CA LEU A 198 12.09 13.54 -14.08
C LEU A 198 11.13 12.42 -13.65
N ILE A 199 11.61 11.55 -12.77
CA ILE A 199 10.90 10.40 -12.25
C ILE A 199 11.22 10.34 -10.77
N VAL A 200 10.22 10.14 -9.93
CA VAL A 200 10.42 9.76 -8.53
C VAL A 200 9.77 8.41 -8.32
N GLY A 201 10.44 7.48 -7.64
CA GLY A 201 9.89 6.16 -7.39
C GLY A 201 10.25 5.64 -6.02
N SER A 202 9.35 4.83 -5.46
CA SER A 202 9.60 4.05 -4.25
C SER A 202 10.32 2.75 -4.60
N THR A 203 10.94 2.11 -3.60
CA THR A 203 11.53 0.77 -3.78
C THR A 203 10.49 -0.30 -4.11
N GLY A 204 9.19 -0.02 -3.95
CA GLY A 204 8.08 -0.92 -4.31
C GLY A 204 7.72 -0.95 -5.80
N GLY A 205 8.48 -0.26 -6.66
CA GLY A 205 8.28 -0.24 -8.11
C GLY A 205 7.20 0.74 -8.61
N LEU A 206 6.57 1.47 -7.69
CA LEU A 206 5.76 2.64 -8.03
C LEU A 206 6.68 3.79 -8.42
N HIS A 207 6.36 4.44 -9.53
CA HIS A 207 7.04 5.66 -9.92
C HIS A 207 6.06 6.68 -10.50
N LEU A 208 6.30 7.93 -10.14
CA LEU A 208 5.63 9.10 -10.66
C LEU A 208 6.46 9.67 -11.80
N LYS A 209 5.78 10.02 -12.88
CA LYS A 209 6.36 10.71 -14.03
C LYS A 209 5.41 11.80 -14.46
N LEU A 210 5.85 13.06 -14.49
CA LEU A 210 5.07 14.13 -15.10
C LEU A 210 5.47 14.27 -16.57
N THR A 211 4.49 14.18 -17.48
CA THR A 211 4.71 14.40 -18.92
C THR A 211 3.58 15.27 -19.46
N SER A 212 3.93 16.40 -20.07
CA SER A 212 2.96 17.33 -20.70
C SER A 212 1.83 17.79 -19.78
N GLY A 213 2.12 18.02 -18.50
CA GLY A 213 1.09 18.44 -17.54
C GLY A 213 0.15 17.31 -17.09
N THR A 214 0.55 16.05 -17.26
CA THR A 214 -0.16 14.89 -16.69
C THR A 214 0.79 14.08 -15.82
N LEU A 215 0.39 13.83 -14.58
CA LEU A 215 1.10 13.03 -13.59
C LEU A 215 0.69 11.58 -13.75
N TYR A 216 1.61 10.79 -14.30
CA TYR A 216 1.46 9.36 -14.47
C TYR A 216 1.97 8.65 -13.22
N ILE A 217 1.09 7.87 -12.60
CA ILE A 217 1.42 6.91 -11.56
C ILE A 217 1.59 5.56 -12.23
N ASN A 218 2.82 5.05 -12.26
CA ASN A 218 3.14 3.82 -12.98
C ASN A 218 3.69 2.75 -12.03
N ARG A 219 3.37 1.49 -12.31
CA ARG A 219 3.94 0.30 -11.67
C ARG A 219 4.62 -0.55 -12.73
N GLY A 220 5.95 -0.45 -12.80
CA GLY A 220 6.70 -1.07 -13.89
C GLY A 220 6.26 -0.55 -15.27
N PRO A 221 5.83 -1.40 -16.21
CA PRO A 221 5.37 -0.95 -17.53
C PRO A 221 3.91 -0.46 -17.55
N GLN A 222 3.15 -0.64 -16.46
CA GLN A 222 1.72 -0.33 -16.42
C GLN A 222 1.48 1.06 -15.83
N THR A 223 0.55 1.80 -16.44
CA THR A 223 0.03 3.08 -15.92
C THR A 223 -1.21 2.80 -15.09
N LEU A 224 -1.14 3.13 -13.81
CA LEU A 224 -2.23 2.92 -12.84
C LEU A 224 -3.19 4.11 -12.84
N ALA A 225 -2.65 5.32 -12.89
CA ALA A 225 -3.44 6.55 -12.93
C ALA A 225 -2.71 7.61 -13.76
N ALA A 226 -3.48 8.47 -14.42
CA ALA A 226 -3.00 9.62 -15.16
C ALA A 226 -3.81 10.84 -14.69
N LEU A 227 -3.18 11.71 -13.93
CA LEU A 227 -3.84 12.86 -13.29
C LEU A 227 -3.41 14.12 -14.02
N PRO A 228 -4.31 14.90 -14.62
CA PRO A 228 -3.91 16.18 -15.17
C PRO A 228 -3.41 17.07 -14.02
N THR A 229 -2.31 17.77 -14.23
CA THR A 229 -1.82 18.80 -13.30
C THR A 229 -2.27 20.14 -13.82
N THR A 230 -2.88 20.95 -12.97
CA THR A 230 -3.14 22.34 -13.31
C THR A 230 -1.80 23.03 -13.53
N PRO A 231 -1.52 23.58 -14.72
CA PRO A 231 -0.33 24.39 -14.90
C PRO A 231 -0.44 25.55 -13.93
N HIS A 232 0.42 25.56 -12.90
CA HIS A 232 0.60 26.72 -12.07
C HIS A 232 1.18 27.81 -12.98
N HIS A 233 0.29 28.59 -13.58
CA HIS A 233 0.67 29.86 -14.15
C HIS A 233 1.32 30.62 -12.98
N PRO A 234 2.58 31.07 -13.10
CA PRO A 234 3.18 31.87 -12.04
C PRO A 234 2.22 33.04 -11.82
N LEU A 235 1.62 33.08 -10.62
CA LEU A 235 0.81 34.22 -10.24
C LEU A 235 1.75 35.42 -10.37
N PRO A 236 1.37 36.47 -11.12
CA PRO A 236 2.23 37.64 -11.26
C PRO A 236 2.60 38.08 -9.85
N THR A 237 3.90 38.03 -9.55
CA THR A 237 4.41 38.48 -8.26
C THR A 237 3.83 39.86 -8.00
N PRO A 238 3.05 40.07 -6.91
CA PRO A 238 2.56 41.38 -6.58
C PRO A 238 3.77 42.29 -6.41
N ILE A 239 3.92 43.23 -7.34
CA ILE A 239 4.87 44.33 -7.22
C ILE A 239 4.40 45.19 -6.05
N THR A 240 4.80 44.83 -4.83
CA THR A 240 4.66 45.68 -3.66
C THR A 240 5.46 46.95 -3.94
N PRO A 241 4.84 48.13 -4.10
CA PRO A 241 5.59 49.35 -4.28
C PRO A 241 6.46 49.57 -3.04
N THR A 242 7.78 49.64 -3.24
CA THR A 242 8.75 49.96 -2.20
C THR A 242 8.40 51.31 -1.56
N PRO A 243 8.09 51.38 -0.25
CA PRO A 243 7.95 52.66 0.43
C PRO A 243 9.31 53.35 0.50
N SER A 244 9.40 54.55 -0.05
CA SER A 244 10.57 55.42 0.06
C SER A 244 10.71 55.92 1.50
N SER A 245 11.55 55.26 2.29
CA SER A 245 11.95 55.73 3.63
C SER A 245 13.20 56.63 3.51
N PRO A 246 13.21 57.85 4.08
CA PRO A 246 14.37 58.72 4.04
C PRO A 246 15.54 58.16 4.88
N THR A 247 16.72 58.22 4.29
CA THR A 247 18.00 57.72 4.83
C THR A 247 18.49 58.60 5.98
N PRO A 248 18.73 58.08 7.20
CA PRO A 248 19.50 58.79 8.21
C PRO A 248 21.01 58.73 7.90
N PRO A 249 21.80 59.74 8.29
CA PRO A 249 23.24 59.78 8.03
C PRO A 249 24.00 58.77 8.90
N THR A 250 24.75 57.88 8.24
CA THR A 250 25.63 56.87 8.85
C THR A 250 26.98 57.50 9.24
N PRO A 251 27.45 57.39 10.50
CA PRO A 251 28.81 57.77 10.86
C PRO A 251 29.83 56.74 10.33
N ALA A 252 30.99 57.24 9.89
CA ALA A 252 32.06 56.44 9.29
C ALA A 252 32.63 55.41 10.29
N PRO A 253 32.78 54.12 9.91
CA PRO A 253 33.41 53.12 10.75
C PRO A 253 34.94 53.30 10.74
N SER A 254 35.53 53.47 11.93
CA SER A 254 36.97 53.33 12.12
C SER A 254 37.32 51.85 12.20
N THR A 255 38.06 51.35 11.20
CA THR A 255 38.56 49.97 11.12
C THR A 255 39.84 49.83 11.97
N PRO A 256 39.86 49.03 13.05
CA PRO A 256 41.11 48.59 13.65
C PRO A 256 41.70 47.43 12.83
N ALA A 257 43.02 47.46 12.63
CA ALA A 257 43.75 46.43 11.90
C ALA A 257 43.63 45.05 12.57
N PRO A 258 43.47 43.95 11.81
CA PRO A 258 43.34 42.62 12.37
C PRO A 258 44.69 42.15 12.93
N LEU A 259 44.74 41.93 14.24
CA LEU A 259 45.79 41.13 14.87
C LEU A 259 45.47 39.66 14.59
N THR A 260 46.31 39.01 13.80
CA THR A 260 46.28 37.55 13.56
C THR A 260 46.96 36.82 14.73
N PRO A 261 46.21 36.13 15.63
CA PRO A 261 46.84 35.20 16.54
C PRO A 261 47.24 33.92 15.79
N SER A 262 48.49 33.50 15.99
CA SER A 262 49.02 32.24 15.48
C SER A 262 48.28 31.06 16.13
N PRO A 263 47.80 30.06 15.37
CA PRO A 263 47.07 28.93 15.93
C PRO A 263 47.99 28.06 16.81
N PRO A 264 47.57 27.67 18.03
CA PRO A 264 48.32 26.73 18.85
C PRO A 264 48.33 25.34 18.18
N ALA A 265 49.48 24.68 18.26
CA ALA A 265 49.68 23.33 17.73
C ALA A 265 48.70 22.33 18.38
N PRO A 266 48.08 21.43 17.60
CA PRO A 266 47.13 20.46 18.14
C PRO A 266 47.86 19.48 19.08
N PRO A 267 47.34 19.22 20.29
CA PRO A 267 47.88 18.17 21.14
C PRO A 267 47.55 16.81 20.52
N THR A 268 48.58 16.01 20.23
CA THR A 268 48.44 14.60 19.86
C THR A 268 47.92 13.83 21.07
N PRO A 269 46.69 13.27 21.05
CA PRO A 269 46.21 12.45 22.15
C PRO A 269 46.91 11.08 22.07
N ALA A 270 47.54 10.66 23.16
CA ALA A 270 48.02 9.29 23.28
C ALA A 270 46.82 8.31 23.30
N PRO A 271 46.90 7.14 22.65
CA PRO A 271 45.82 6.18 22.63
C PRO A 271 45.64 5.54 24.01
N SER A 272 44.57 5.94 24.71
CA SER A 272 44.10 5.26 25.92
C SER A 272 43.17 4.12 25.52
N THR A 273 43.70 2.91 25.44
CA THR A 273 42.92 1.69 25.28
C THR A 273 42.11 1.44 26.57
N PRO A 274 40.76 1.51 26.56
CA PRO A 274 39.98 1.17 27.74
C PRO A 274 40.04 -0.36 27.93
N ALA A 275 40.38 -0.80 29.13
CA ALA A 275 40.29 -2.21 29.49
C ALA A 275 38.81 -2.68 29.43
N PRO A 276 38.54 -3.89 28.94
CA PRO A 276 37.17 -4.39 28.83
C PRO A 276 36.59 -4.68 30.22
N SER A 277 35.70 -3.80 30.69
CA SER A 277 34.87 -4.05 31.86
C SER A 277 33.74 -5.01 31.45
N THR A 278 33.86 -6.27 31.83
CA THR A 278 32.82 -7.28 31.64
C THR A 278 31.81 -7.13 32.78
N PRO A 279 30.54 -6.72 32.54
CA PRO A 279 29.55 -6.65 33.59
C PRO A 279 29.21 -8.07 34.08
N ALA A 280 29.25 -8.29 35.38
CA ALA A 280 28.85 -9.56 35.98
C ALA A 280 27.36 -9.84 35.70
N PRO A 281 26.98 -11.08 35.34
CA PRO A 281 25.59 -11.43 35.09
C PRO A 281 24.78 -11.29 36.38
N SER A 282 23.80 -10.40 36.37
CA SER A 282 22.81 -10.26 37.44
C SER A 282 21.62 -11.16 37.09
N THR A 283 21.50 -12.30 37.77
CA THR A 283 20.36 -13.21 37.65
C THR A 283 19.19 -12.66 38.47
N PRO A 284 18.06 -12.26 37.87
CA PRO A 284 16.88 -11.86 38.62
C PRO A 284 16.28 -13.09 39.31
N ALA A 285 15.96 -12.98 40.61
CA ALA A 285 15.29 -14.04 41.34
C ALA A 285 13.87 -14.27 40.80
N PRO A 286 13.42 -15.52 40.66
CA PRO A 286 12.08 -15.83 40.18
C PRO A 286 11.04 -15.35 41.20
N SER A 287 10.17 -14.44 40.76
CA SER A 287 8.98 -14.04 41.51
C SER A 287 7.83 -14.96 41.11
N THR A 288 7.52 -15.95 41.93
CA THR A 288 6.37 -16.85 41.74
C THR A 288 5.10 -16.14 42.25
N PRO A 289 4.11 -15.80 41.40
CA PRO A 289 2.84 -15.29 41.87
C PRO A 289 2.06 -16.40 42.58
N ALA A 290 1.48 -16.08 43.75
CA ALA A 290 0.64 -17.01 44.49
C ALA A 290 -0.66 -17.31 43.72
N PRO A 291 -1.15 -18.57 43.73
CA PRO A 291 -2.38 -18.94 43.03
C PRO A 291 -3.61 -18.36 43.75
N SER A 292 -4.34 -17.48 43.07
CA SER A 292 -5.67 -17.04 43.48
C SER A 292 -6.70 -18.09 43.05
N THR A 293 -7.30 -18.77 44.02
CA THR A 293 -8.40 -19.72 43.79
C THR A 293 -9.73 -18.94 43.81
N PRO A 294 -10.48 -18.85 42.70
CA PRO A 294 -11.81 -18.25 42.72
C PRO A 294 -12.82 -19.20 43.38
N ALA A 295 -13.67 -18.66 44.24
CA ALA A 295 -14.74 -19.40 44.91
C ALA A 295 -15.84 -19.81 43.92
N PRO A 296 -16.45 -21.00 44.06
CA PRO A 296 -17.52 -21.45 43.20
C PRO A 296 -18.83 -20.70 43.48
N SER A 297 -19.36 -20.02 42.46
CA SER A 297 -20.72 -19.47 42.47
C SER A 297 -21.70 -20.58 42.09
N THR A 298 -22.61 -20.91 43.01
CA THR A 298 -23.74 -21.83 42.77
C THR A 298 -24.90 -21.05 42.14
N PRO A 299 -25.33 -21.34 40.91
CA PRO A 299 -26.53 -20.73 40.34
C PRO A 299 -27.81 -21.36 40.93
N ALA A 300 -28.80 -20.52 41.22
CA ALA A 300 -30.11 -20.91 41.72
C ALA A 300 -31.00 -21.52 40.60
N PRO A 301 -31.97 -22.41 40.92
CA PRO A 301 -32.83 -23.04 39.93
C PRO A 301 -33.87 -22.06 39.38
N LEU A 302 -34.09 -22.08 38.06
CA LEU A 302 -35.18 -21.38 37.38
C LEU A 302 -36.39 -22.30 37.19
N ASP A 303 -37.57 -21.78 37.54
CA ASP A 303 -38.88 -22.40 37.38
C ASP A 303 -39.29 -22.58 35.90
N PRO A 304 -39.89 -23.72 35.51
CA PRO A 304 -40.41 -23.93 34.16
C PRO A 304 -41.86 -23.42 34.01
N SER A 305 -42.04 -22.32 33.29
CA SER A 305 -43.36 -21.91 32.78
C SER A 305 -43.64 -22.54 31.42
N THR A 306 -44.53 -23.55 31.44
CA THR A 306 -45.55 -23.92 30.43
C THR A 306 -45.37 -23.52 28.95
N PRO A 307 -45.30 -24.48 28.01
CA PRO A 307 -45.57 -24.20 26.60
C PRO A 307 -47.07 -24.34 26.27
N THR A 308 -47.63 -23.30 25.66
CA THR A 308 -48.97 -23.30 25.06
C THR A 308 -48.95 -23.98 23.70
N CYS A 309 -49.90 -24.89 23.52
CA CYS A 309 -50.23 -25.68 22.33
C CYS A 309 -50.59 -24.82 21.10
N PRO A 310 -50.29 -25.28 19.88
CA PRO A 310 -51.17 -25.03 18.74
C PRO A 310 -51.84 -26.31 18.23
N THR A 311 -53.16 -26.16 18.10
CA THR A 311 -54.20 -27.02 17.53
C THR A 311 -53.88 -27.56 16.12
N PRO A 312 -54.30 -28.80 15.77
CA PRO A 312 -54.04 -29.42 14.46
C PRO A 312 -55.17 -29.18 13.45
N ALA A 313 -54.78 -29.01 12.18
CA ALA A 313 -55.65 -29.19 11.02
C ALA A 313 -54.89 -29.94 9.92
N GLU A 314 -55.09 -31.26 9.90
CA GLU A 314 -55.06 -32.13 8.71
C GLU A 314 -56.46 -32.03 8.02
N PRO A 315 -56.74 -32.60 6.82
CA PRO A 315 -56.03 -33.70 6.14
C PRO A 315 -55.95 -33.61 4.59
N LEU A 316 -55.21 -34.57 4.00
CA LEU A 316 -55.66 -35.53 2.96
C LEU A 316 -54.68 -35.79 1.79
N LEU A 317 -54.22 -37.05 1.75
CA LEU A 317 -54.05 -37.96 0.59
C LEU A 317 -52.88 -37.64 -0.37
N SER A 318 -51.99 -38.55 -0.78
CA SER A 318 -52.03 -40.02 -0.87
C SER A 318 -50.61 -40.55 -1.26
N PRO A 319 -50.37 -41.89 -1.37
CA PRO A 319 -49.16 -42.58 -0.91
C PRO A 319 -48.24 -43.14 -2.02
N VAL A 320 -47.11 -43.75 -1.63
CA VAL A 320 -46.43 -44.97 -2.18
C VAL A 320 -45.13 -45.17 -1.37
N ALA A 321 -45.06 -46.15 -0.46
CA ALA A 321 -44.36 -47.46 -0.56
C ALA A 321 -42.93 -47.33 -1.13
N GLU A 322 -41.83 -47.75 -0.47
CA GLU A 322 -41.55 -49.06 0.13
C GLU A 322 -40.29 -49.02 1.04
N SER A 323 -40.13 -50.07 1.83
CA SER A 323 -39.33 -50.30 3.06
C SER A 323 -37.77 -50.39 2.97
N PRO A 324 -37.04 -50.53 4.12
CA PRO A 324 -35.64 -50.14 4.34
C PRO A 324 -34.64 -51.35 4.41
N PRO A 325 -33.37 -51.18 4.86
CA PRO A 325 -33.10 -51.27 6.30
C PRO A 325 -31.93 -50.42 6.88
N SER A 326 -32.08 -50.11 8.17
CA SER A 326 -31.08 -50.12 9.25
C SER A 326 -29.66 -49.61 9.02
N SER A 327 -29.28 -48.52 9.70
CA SER A 327 -28.06 -48.53 10.53
C SER A 327 -28.11 -47.43 11.59
N VAL A 328 -27.95 -47.86 12.84
CA VAL A 328 -27.81 -47.06 14.06
C VAL A 328 -26.38 -46.52 14.11
N ALA A 329 -26.22 -45.21 14.28
CA ALA A 329 -24.98 -44.62 14.79
C ALA A 329 -25.25 -43.27 15.48
N GLU A 330 -25.09 -43.33 16.79
CA GLU A 330 -24.98 -42.29 17.81
C GLU A 330 -24.28 -40.99 17.37
N LEU A 331 -24.94 -39.85 17.60
CA LEU A 331 -24.40 -38.48 17.52
C LEU A 331 -24.06 -37.97 18.94
N PRO A 332 -22.89 -37.37 19.18
CA PRO A 332 -22.62 -36.61 20.40
C PRO A 332 -23.18 -35.18 20.33
N PRO A 333 -23.53 -34.55 21.47
CA PRO A 333 -24.20 -33.26 21.51
C PRO A 333 -23.24 -32.07 21.27
N SER A 334 -23.72 -31.15 20.46
CA SER A 334 -23.19 -29.80 20.22
C SER A 334 -23.50 -28.87 21.40
N PRO A 335 -22.59 -27.98 21.81
CA PRO A 335 -22.97 -26.78 22.55
C PRO A 335 -23.01 -25.55 21.64
N ALA A 336 -24.20 -24.93 21.57
CA ALA A 336 -24.44 -23.55 21.16
C ALA A 336 -23.65 -22.59 22.07
N ALA A 337 -22.84 -21.69 21.51
CA ALA A 337 -23.20 -20.28 21.28
C ALA A 337 -23.71 -19.56 22.53
N GLU A 338 -22.85 -18.74 23.15
CA GLU A 338 -23.33 -17.69 24.06
C GLU A 338 -22.58 -16.37 23.86
N ALA A 339 -23.40 -15.33 23.72
CA ALA A 339 -23.08 -13.97 23.33
C ALA A 339 -22.49 -13.17 24.49
N ARG A 340 -21.55 -12.25 24.20
CA ARG A 340 -21.11 -11.22 25.15
C ARG A 340 -21.88 -9.92 24.89
N ASN A 341 -22.72 -9.56 25.86
CA ASN A 341 -23.30 -8.24 26.04
C ASN A 341 -22.96 -7.77 27.47
N ALA A 342 -22.31 -6.60 27.62
CA ALA A 342 -22.24 -5.73 28.81
C ALA A 342 -21.28 -4.57 28.46
N GLN A 343 -21.74 -3.35 28.21
CA GLN A 343 -22.37 -2.36 29.12
C GLN A 343 -21.37 -1.71 30.10
N LEU A 344 -21.25 -0.39 29.89
CA LEU A 344 -20.67 0.70 30.68
C LEU A 344 -20.72 0.58 32.22
N PRO A 345 -19.81 1.27 32.92
CA PRO A 345 -20.11 1.89 34.20
C PRO A 345 -20.22 3.42 34.09
N GLU A 346 -21.38 3.93 34.51
CA GLU A 346 -21.68 5.33 34.79
C GLU A 346 -21.65 5.54 36.31
N ALA A 347 -20.90 6.55 36.78
CA ALA A 347 -21.19 7.28 38.02
C ALA A 347 -20.19 8.44 38.20
N LEU A 348 -20.67 9.69 38.12
CA LEU A 348 -20.22 10.82 38.94
C LEU A 348 -21.34 11.90 38.99
N PRO A 349 -21.49 12.64 40.11
CA PRO A 349 -22.73 13.33 40.53
C PRO A 349 -22.86 14.80 40.05
N PRO A 350 -24.04 15.43 40.26
CA PRO A 350 -24.43 16.67 39.59
C PRO A 350 -24.00 17.93 40.35
N SER A 351 -23.61 18.96 39.59
CA SER A 351 -23.43 20.33 40.08
C SER A 351 -24.22 21.28 39.18
N THR A 352 -25.33 21.79 39.70
CA THR A 352 -26.03 23.00 39.22
C THR A 352 -25.52 24.18 40.05
N PRO A 353 -25.34 25.38 39.44
CA PRO A 353 -26.25 26.45 39.85
C PRO A 353 -26.70 27.39 38.70
N ALA A 354 -27.98 27.76 38.80
CA ALA A 354 -28.56 29.09 38.61
C ALA A 354 -28.19 29.95 37.38
N SER A 355 -29.17 30.04 36.47
CA SER A 355 -29.97 31.25 36.15
C SER A 355 -29.24 32.57 35.84
N ALA A 356 -29.28 32.99 34.58
CA ALA A 356 -29.44 34.40 34.18
C ALA A 356 -30.10 34.48 32.80
N SER A 357 -31.35 34.92 32.77
CA SER A 357 -32.07 35.41 31.58
C SER A 357 -31.49 36.76 31.16
N PRO A 358 -31.46 37.11 29.85
CA PRO A 358 -32.34 38.20 29.46
C PRO A 358 -32.89 38.16 28.02
N ALA A 359 -34.07 38.79 27.91
CA ALA A 359 -34.51 39.69 26.83
C ALA A 359 -34.81 39.13 25.42
N ASP A 360 -36.11 38.89 25.25
CA ASP A 360 -36.97 39.17 24.10
C ASP A 360 -36.43 40.18 23.05
N PRO A 361 -36.30 39.79 21.76
CA PRO A 361 -36.23 40.74 20.65
C PRO A 361 -37.54 40.78 19.83
N ALA A 362 -37.93 42.01 19.51
CA ALA A 362 -39.09 42.46 18.74
C ALA A 362 -39.32 41.77 17.36
N PRO A 363 -40.55 41.83 16.82
CA PRO A 363 -40.92 41.18 15.56
C PRO A 363 -40.29 41.86 14.33
N ILE A 364 -39.66 41.04 13.47
CA ILE A 364 -39.13 41.44 12.16
C ILE A 364 -40.28 41.42 11.13
N PRO A 365 -40.41 42.43 10.26
CA PRO A 365 -41.49 42.51 9.28
C PRO A 365 -41.29 41.57 8.10
N ASP A 366 -42.42 41.13 7.53
CA ASP A 366 -42.58 40.28 6.36
C ASP A 366 -41.58 40.56 5.23
N ALA A 367 -40.64 39.63 5.03
CA ALA A 367 -39.78 39.58 3.85
C ALA A 367 -40.38 38.61 2.83
N GLN A 368 -40.65 39.18 1.64
CA GLN A 368 -41.26 38.55 0.48
C GLN A 368 -40.61 37.22 0.08
N ALA A 369 -41.47 36.27 -0.30
CA ALA A 369 -41.10 34.98 -0.87
C ALA A 369 -40.27 35.16 -2.17
N PRO A 370 -39.09 34.54 -2.29
CA PRO A 370 -38.40 34.45 -3.56
C PRO A 370 -39.08 33.42 -4.46
N SER A 371 -39.61 33.93 -5.56
CA SER A 371 -40.07 33.24 -6.75
C SER A 371 -39.05 32.24 -7.30
N ASN A 372 -39.57 31.06 -7.64
CA ASN A 372 -39.09 30.03 -8.58
C ASN A 372 -37.58 29.68 -8.61
N PRO A 373 -37.20 28.41 -8.39
CA PRO A 373 -35.86 27.93 -8.68
C PRO A 373 -35.67 27.94 -10.20
N VAL A 374 -34.93 28.93 -10.67
CA VAL A 374 -34.30 28.91 -12.00
C VAL A 374 -33.35 27.72 -12.02
N ASP A 375 -33.57 26.80 -12.97
CA ASP A 375 -32.63 25.74 -13.34
C ASP A 375 -31.23 26.34 -13.50
N ARG A 376 -30.43 26.20 -12.46
CA ARG A 376 -29.01 26.51 -12.49
C ARG A 376 -28.38 25.27 -13.13
N PRO A 377 -27.78 25.36 -14.33
CA PRO A 377 -27.07 24.22 -14.88
C PRO A 377 -26.02 23.80 -13.86
N GLU A 378 -26.10 22.54 -13.40
CA GLU A 378 -24.98 21.94 -12.69
C GLU A 378 -23.73 22.17 -13.56
N PRO A 379 -22.61 22.64 -13.00
CA PRO A 379 -21.40 22.82 -13.77
C PRO A 379 -20.94 21.43 -14.24
N GLU A 380 -21.30 21.09 -15.48
CA GLU A 380 -20.84 19.92 -16.20
C GLU A 380 -19.31 19.88 -16.13
N GLY A 381 -18.78 18.83 -15.50
CA GLY A 381 -17.37 18.48 -15.54
C GLY A 381 -16.48 19.24 -14.56
N ARG A 382 -16.76 19.16 -13.25
CA ARG A 382 -15.68 19.33 -12.25
C ARG A 382 -14.67 18.23 -12.57
N ALA A 383 -13.49 18.61 -13.07
CA ALA A 383 -12.43 17.68 -13.42
C ALA A 383 -11.89 17.03 -12.14
N GLU A 384 -12.61 16.01 -11.65
CA GLU A 384 -12.20 15.19 -10.52
C GLU A 384 -10.83 14.57 -10.85
N GLY A 385 -9.89 14.72 -9.91
CA GLY A 385 -8.55 14.13 -10.06
C GLY A 385 -7.47 15.05 -10.63
N LEU A 386 -7.60 16.38 -10.55
CA LEU A 386 -6.45 17.25 -10.82
C LEU A 386 -5.39 17.12 -9.71
N ALA A 387 -4.18 16.69 -10.05
CA ALA A 387 -3.08 16.63 -9.10
C ALA A 387 -2.52 18.03 -8.88
N ALA A 388 -2.74 18.60 -7.69
CA ALA A 388 -2.32 19.97 -7.38
C ALA A 388 -1.12 20.00 -6.44
N ARG A 389 -1.06 19.13 -5.44
CA ARG A 389 0.05 19.07 -4.47
C ARG A 389 0.46 17.65 -4.11
N LEU A 390 1.67 17.52 -3.59
CA LEU A 390 2.22 16.28 -3.07
C LEU A 390 2.33 16.36 -1.55
N PHE A 391 1.91 15.31 -0.87
CA PHE A 391 1.99 15.19 0.59
C PHE A 391 2.79 13.95 0.96
N LEU A 392 4.02 14.16 1.45
CA LEU A 392 4.89 13.10 1.91
C LEU A 392 4.70 12.92 3.41
N TYR A 393 4.15 11.78 3.81
CA TYR A 393 3.88 11.50 5.21
C TYR A 393 4.85 10.47 5.78
N ARG A 394 5.05 10.55 7.10
CA ARG A 394 5.70 9.52 7.90
C ARG A 394 4.82 9.16 9.09
N TYR A 395 4.56 7.88 9.32
CA TYR A 395 3.81 7.38 10.46
C TYR A 395 4.55 6.18 11.04
N ARG A 396 5.12 6.31 12.24
CA ARG A 396 6.07 5.33 12.80
C ARG A 396 7.18 5.01 11.78
N ASP A 397 7.33 3.74 11.41
CA ASP A 397 8.29 3.26 10.40
C ASP A 397 7.70 3.23 8.98
N LEU A 398 6.45 3.65 8.82
CA LEU A 398 5.81 3.77 7.52
C LEU A 398 6.07 5.16 6.94
N ALA A 399 6.33 5.18 5.65
CA ALA A 399 6.31 6.38 4.84
C ALA A 399 5.45 6.13 3.61
N GLY A 400 4.91 7.20 3.04
CA GLY A 400 4.15 7.14 1.81
C GLY A 400 3.97 8.53 1.23
N LEU A 401 3.55 8.56 -0.02
CA LEU A 401 3.31 9.79 -0.75
C LEU A 401 1.83 9.83 -1.12
N VAL A 402 1.20 10.99 -0.97
CA VAL A 402 -0.19 11.20 -1.33
C VAL A 402 -0.25 12.32 -2.35
N VAL A 403 -1.01 12.09 -3.41
CA VAL A 403 -1.35 13.13 -4.38
C VAL A 403 -2.66 13.75 -3.93
N LEU A 404 -2.65 15.04 -3.62
CA LEU A 404 -3.84 15.78 -3.21
C LEU A 404 -4.32 16.67 -4.35
N ASP A 405 -5.62 16.91 -4.41
CA ASP A 405 -6.23 17.87 -5.31
C ASP A 405 -6.01 19.33 -4.85
N ALA A 406 -6.59 20.28 -5.58
CA ALA A 406 -6.49 21.70 -5.26
C ALA A 406 -7.13 22.03 -3.89
N ASP A 407 -8.23 21.36 -3.57
CA ASP A 407 -9.00 21.51 -2.33
C ASP A 407 -8.30 20.83 -1.13
N GLY A 408 -7.29 19.99 -1.39
CA GLY A 408 -6.51 19.26 -0.38
C GLY A 408 -7.04 17.87 -0.08
N HIS A 409 -8.01 17.35 -0.84
CA HIS A 409 -8.50 15.99 -0.69
C HIS A 409 -7.52 14.98 -1.27
N PRO A 410 -7.35 13.81 -0.63
CA PRO A 410 -6.39 12.82 -1.09
C PRO A 410 -6.95 12.01 -2.26
N VAL A 411 -6.36 12.20 -3.45
CA VAL A 411 -6.77 11.51 -4.67
C VAL A 411 -6.15 10.12 -4.74
N HIS A 412 -4.82 10.05 -4.58
CA HIS A 412 -4.09 8.78 -4.63
C HIS A 412 -3.11 8.62 -3.50
N HIS A 413 -3.17 7.46 -2.86
CA HIS A 413 -2.20 7.03 -1.85
C HIS A 413 -1.16 6.09 -2.47
N LEU A 414 0.11 6.40 -2.22
CA LEU A 414 1.27 5.70 -2.75
C LEU A 414 2.13 5.18 -1.59
N PRO A 415 1.82 3.99 -1.07
CA PRO A 415 2.55 3.43 0.06
C PRO A 415 3.99 3.06 -0.32
N GLY A 416 4.88 3.16 0.66
CA GLY A 416 6.27 2.73 0.55
C GLY A 416 7.27 3.84 0.83
N PRO A 417 8.55 3.51 1.04
CA PRO A 417 9.55 4.50 1.37
C PRO A 417 9.83 5.38 0.14
N TRP A 418 9.58 6.67 0.28
CA TRP A 418 9.92 7.70 -0.70
C TRP A 418 11.05 8.55 -0.13
N SER A 419 12.14 8.72 -0.88
CA SER A 419 13.23 9.63 -0.48
C SER A 419 12.70 11.07 -0.48
N PRO A 420 12.73 11.78 0.66
CA PRO A 420 12.30 13.17 0.74
C PRO A 420 13.05 14.06 -0.26
N GLU A 421 14.34 13.80 -0.48
CA GLU A 421 15.17 14.56 -1.42
C GLU A 421 14.72 14.36 -2.87
N HIS A 422 14.35 13.13 -3.25
CA HIS A 422 13.87 12.84 -4.59
C HIS A 422 12.47 13.40 -4.83
N VAL A 423 11.58 13.30 -3.84
CA VAL A 423 10.23 13.89 -3.93
C VAL A 423 10.32 15.41 -3.99
N ASN A 424 11.14 16.05 -3.15
CA ASN A 424 11.35 17.50 -3.18
C ASN A 424 11.90 17.96 -4.53
N ARG A 425 12.90 17.26 -5.09
CA ARG A 425 13.45 17.61 -6.40
C ARG A 425 12.42 17.45 -7.52
N PHE A 426 11.61 16.39 -7.48
CA PHE A 426 10.53 16.17 -8.43
C PHE A 426 9.46 17.26 -8.32
N ALA A 427 9.01 17.56 -7.10
CA ALA A 427 8.02 18.58 -6.82
C ALA A 427 8.49 19.97 -7.29
N ALA A 428 9.70 20.38 -6.90
CA ALA A 428 10.30 21.65 -7.31
C ALA A 428 10.48 21.77 -8.83
N ARG A 429 10.91 20.70 -9.51
CA ARG A 429 11.04 20.68 -10.98
C ARG A 429 9.71 20.91 -11.68
N HIS A 430 8.62 20.47 -11.07
CA HIS A 430 7.29 20.46 -11.65
C HIS A 430 6.36 21.53 -11.06
N ASN A 431 6.88 22.43 -10.22
CA ASN A 431 6.11 23.47 -9.51
C ASN A 431 4.91 22.91 -8.74
N LEU A 432 5.06 21.71 -8.16
CA LEU A 432 4.08 21.11 -7.28
C LEU A 432 4.44 21.46 -5.83
N PRO A 433 3.53 22.04 -5.03
CA PRO A 433 3.74 22.21 -3.61
C PRO A 433 3.98 20.84 -2.96
N LEU A 434 5.00 20.76 -2.11
CA LEU A 434 5.31 19.57 -1.31
C LEU A 434 5.16 19.90 0.16
N GLU A 435 4.29 19.17 0.84
CA GLU A 435 4.14 19.20 2.29
C GLU A 435 4.68 17.90 2.89
N ILE A 436 5.52 18.01 3.92
CA ILE A 436 6.13 16.85 4.59
C ILE A 436 5.68 16.87 6.05
N ARG A 437 4.94 15.85 6.49
CA ARG A 437 4.44 15.78 7.88
C ARG A 437 4.56 14.39 8.50
N THR A 438 4.70 14.37 9.82
CA THR A 438 4.55 13.15 10.60
C THR A 438 3.09 13.07 11.03
N LEU A 439 2.41 11.96 10.73
CA LEU A 439 1.01 11.76 11.07
C LEU A 439 0.87 11.01 12.40
N THR A 440 -0.25 11.23 13.08
CA THR A 440 -0.76 10.36 14.13
C THR A 440 -1.49 9.15 13.53
N HIS A 441 -1.87 8.18 14.36
CA HIS A 441 -2.57 6.96 13.90
C HIS A 441 -3.93 7.28 13.28
N ASP A 442 -4.75 8.09 13.96
CA ASP A 442 -6.10 8.44 13.50
C ASP A 442 -6.06 9.26 12.22
N GLU A 443 -5.08 10.16 12.07
CA GLU A 443 -4.85 10.90 10.82
C GLU A 443 -4.43 9.97 9.68
N TYR A 444 -3.60 8.97 9.95
CA TYR A 444 -3.22 7.97 8.96
C TYR A 444 -4.40 7.12 8.51
N LEU A 445 -5.26 6.67 9.44
CA LEU A 445 -6.49 5.93 9.12
C LEU A 445 -7.48 6.78 8.33
N ALA A 446 -7.69 8.03 8.74
CA ALA A 446 -8.56 8.95 8.00
C ALA A 446 -8.05 9.18 6.57
N LEU A 447 -6.74 9.39 6.42
CA LEU A 447 -6.12 9.60 5.12
C LEU A 447 -6.22 8.36 4.22
N THR A 448 -5.99 7.16 4.76
CA THR A 448 -6.06 5.91 3.96
C THR A 448 -7.49 5.52 3.63
N THR A 449 -8.47 5.86 4.48
CA THR A 449 -9.88 5.58 4.22
C THR A 449 -10.47 6.51 3.15
N GLN A 450 -10.01 7.76 3.10
CA GLN A 450 -10.50 8.76 2.14
C GLN A 450 -9.83 8.68 0.76
N SER A 451 -8.69 7.99 0.65
CA SER A 451 -7.88 7.98 -0.56
C SER A 451 -8.07 6.71 -1.38
N THR A 452 -7.94 6.84 -2.70
CA THR A 452 -7.89 5.66 -3.57
C THR A 452 -6.45 5.13 -3.57
N ASP A 453 -6.24 3.92 -3.06
CA ASP A 453 -4.92 3.28 -3.10
C ASP A 453 -4.52 2.99 -4.55
N ALA A 454 -3.43 3.59 -5.02
CA ALA A 454 -3.01 3.40 -6.41
C ALA A 454 -2.43 2.00 -6.66
N THR A 455 -2.15 1.21 -5.62
CA THR A 455 -1.61 -0.15 -5.78
C THR A 455 -2.67 -1.21 -6.08
N THR A 456 -3.95 -0.88 -5.94
CA THR A 456 -5.12 -1.72 -6.26
C THR A 456 -5.72 -1.33 -7.58
#